data_AF-A0A662Y4T6-F1
#
_entry.id   AF-A0A662Y4T6-F1
#
_cell.length_a   1.000
_cell.length_b   1.000
_cell.length_c   1.000
_cell.angle_alpha   90.00
_cell.angle_beta   90.00
_cell.angle_gamma   90.00
#
_symmetry.space_group_name_H-M   'P 1'
#
loop_
_entity.id
_entity.type
_entity.pdbx_description
1 polymer ?
#
loop_
_entity_poly.entity_id
_entity_poly.type
_entity_poly.pdbx_seq_one_letter_code
_entity_poly.pdbx_strand_id
1 'polypeptide(L)'
;MASLNIDLKRFPLECVFIGKLSKAQISQGYEILQRLSTALETIEELTQLAPAPAKGKGKKAATKGRRKAKAKAKGPTAAATKGLSSLRVDLKSLSSEFYTLIPHDFGRTLPPVIASMEDLKLKLELLEVLSNQEISQMLQKEEAKKQSGPAIHPLDAQYKMLNTEMHPLGSGDDEYKLIERYVLAVVRGI
;
A
#
# COMPACT_ATOMS: atom_id res chain seq x y z
N MET A 1 -1.25 -7.20 -11.03
CA MET A 1 -0.24 -6.12 -11.16
C MET A 1 -0.81 -4.86 -11.80
N ALA A 2 -1.47 -4.95 -12.97
CA ALA A 2 -2.11 -3.78 -13.60
C ALA A 2 -3.25 -3.17 -12.75
N SER A 3 -3.95 -3.99 -11.97
CA SER A 3 -4.98 -3.57 -11.03
C SER A 3 -4.48 -2.77 -9.82
N LEU A 4 -3.17 -2.73 -9.56
CA LEU A 4 -2.56 -2.05 -8.41
C LEU A 4 -1.70 -0.83 -8.80
N ASN A 5 -1.84 -0.34 -10.04
CA ASN A 5 -1.12 0.83 -10.59
C ASN A 5 0.42 0.73 -10.52
N ILE A 6 0.96 -0.49 -10.58
CA ILE A 6 2.40 -0.73 -10.65
C ILE A 6 2.89 -0.46 -12.07
N ASP A 7 3.99 0.28 -12.24
CA ASP A 7 4.53 0.60 -13.57
C ASP A 7 5.23 -0.59 -14.19
N LEU A 8 4.47 -1.40 -14.92
CA LEU A 8 5.00 -2.55 -15.65
C LEU A 8 5.96 -2.18 -16.79
N LYS A 9 6.13 -0.91 -17.19
CA LYS A 9 7.15 -0.52 -18.17
C LYS A 9 8.48 -0.25 -17.50
N ARG A 10 8.43 0.35 -16.30
CA ARG A 10 9.56 0.45 -15.39
C ARG A 10 9.83 -0.88 -14.67
N PHE A 11 8.87 -1.79 -14.72
CA PHE A 11 8.87 -3.16 -14.23
C PHE A 11 8.34 -4.19 -15.27
N PRO A 12 9.05 -4.40 -16.40
CA PRO A 12 8.57 -5.26 -17.48
C PRO A 12 8.55 -6.74 -17.10
N LEU A 13 7.32 -7.28 -17.08
CA LEU A 13 6.98 -8.67 -16.75
C LEU A 13 7.75 -9.71 -17.57
N GLU A 14 8.15 -9.36 -18.79
CA GLU A 14 8.62 -10.34 -19.78
C GLU A 14 10.14 -10.54 -19.83
N CYS A 15 11.00 -9.63 -19.31
CA CYS A 15 12.45 -9.89 -19.40
C CYS A 15 13.39 -9.24 -18.37
N VAL A 16 12.95 -8.34 -17.48
CA VAL A 16 13.87 -7.68 -16.51
C VAL A 16 13.26 -7.51 -15.11
N PHE A 17 11.98 -7.79 -14.92
CA PHE A 17 11.32 -7.68 -13.62
C PHE A 17 11.55 -8.88 -12.69
N ILE A 18 11.88 -10.05 -13.27
CA ILE A 18 11.96 -11.35 -12.60
C ILE A 18 13.19 -11.50 -11.67
N GLY A 19 14.02 -10.46 -11.51
CA GLY A 19 15.27 -10.54 -10.74
C GLY A 19 15.67 -9.33 -9.89
N LYS A 20 14.86 -8.27 -9.83
CA LYS A 20 15.29 -6.98 -9.23
C LYS A 20 14.53 -6.52 -7.99
N LEU A 21 13.31 -7.00 -7.72
CA LEU A 21 12.63 -6.66 -6.47
C LEU A 21 13.21 -7.52 -5.34
N SER A 22 14.16 -6.96 -4.60
CA SER A 22 14.82 -7.67 -3.50
C SER A 22 13.96 -7.62 -2.24
N LYS A 23 14.09 -8.64 -1.37
CA LYS A 23 13.52 -8.59 -0.01
C LYS A 23 13.84 -7.30 0.72
N ALA A 24 15.06 -6.78 0.53
CA ALA A 24 15.50 -5.52 1.12
C ALA A 24 14.72 -4.30 0.60
N GLN A 25 14.36 -4.28 -0.69
CA GLN A 25 13.55 -3.21 -1.26
C GLN A 25 12.10 -3.27 -0.75
N ILE A 26 11.53 -4.46 -0.60
CA ILE A 26 10.20 -4.67 -0.03
C ILE A 26 10.19 -4.26 1.45
N SER A 27 11.21 -4.64 2.23
CA SER A 27 11.32 -4.28 3.65
C SER A 27 11.46 -2.77 3.85
N GLN A 28 12.28 -2.10 3.04
CA GLN A 28 12.38 -0.64 3.04
C GLN A 28 11.04 0.02 2.69
N GLY A 29 10.25 -0.59 1.80
CA GLY A 29 8.90 -0.12 1.48
C GLY A 29 7.99 -0.14 2.71
N TYR A 30 8.01 -1.24 3.48
CA TYR A 30 7.25 -1.35 4.72
C TYR A 30 7.69 -0.33 5.77
N GLU A 31 8.99 -0.06 5.91
CA GLU A 31 9.50 0.96 6.83
C GLU A 31 8.96 2.36 6.49
N ILE A 32 8.90 2.71 5.20
CA ILE A 32 8.35 4.00 4.76
C ILE A 32 6.84 4.06 5.06
N LEU A 33 6.09 2.99 4.77
CA LEU A 33 4.66 2.94 5.09
C LEU A 33 4.40 3.02 6.59
N GLN A 34 5.26 2.43 7.43
CA GLN A 34 5.16 2.54 8.89
C GLN A 34 5.36 3.98 9.34
N ARG A 35 6.32 4.71 8.77
CA ARG A 35 6.51 6.16 9.03
C ARG A 35 5.33 7.00 8.54
N LEU A 36 4.69 6.62 7.44
CA LEU A 36 3.46 7.27 6.98
C LEU A 36 2.30 7.02 7.96
N SER A 37 2.17 5.82 8.51
CA SER A 37 1.13 5.50 9.51
C SER A 37 1.27 6.39 10.73
N THR A 38 2.47 6.48 11.30
CA THR A 38 2.70 7.32 12.49
C THR A 38 2.46 8.81 12.21
N ALA A 39 2.83 9.28 11.01
CA ALA A 39 2.54 10.65 10.59
C ALA A 39 1.02 10.91 10.40
N LEU A 40 0.25 9.93 9.94
CA LEU A 40 -1.20 10.05 9.81
C LEU A 40 -1.91 10.00 11.16
N GLU A 41 -1.53 9.08 12.04
CA GLU A 41 -2.06 8.96 13.40
C GLU A 41 -1.85 10.26 14.19
N THR A 42 -0.65 10.84 14.13
CA THR A 42 -0.36 12.13 14.79
C THR A 42 -1.18 13.30 14.21
N ILE A 43 -1.50 13.28 12.91
CA ILE A 43 -2.40 14.28 12.31
C ILE A 43 -3.83 14.09 12.81
N GLU A 44 -4.31 12.84 12.91
CA GLU A 44 -5.65 12.54 13.45
C GLU A 44 -5.78 13.00 14.91
N GLU A 45 -4.78 12.70 15.75
CA GLU A 45 -4.73 13.13 17.16
C GLU A 45 -4.78 14.65 17.31
N LEU A 46 -3.97 15.38 16.53
CA LEU A 46 -3.96 16.85 16.54
C LEU A 46 -5.26 17.46 16.00
N THR A 47 -5.99 16.74 15.15
CA THR A 47 -7.26 17.18 14.58
C THR A 47 -8.43 16.95 15.53
N GLN A 48 -8.41 15.88 16.34
CA GLN A 48 -9.47 15.56 17.30
C GLN A 48 -9.54 16.50 18.52
N LEU A 49 -8.48 17.28 18.80
CA LEU A 49 -8.41 18.24 19.91
C LEU A 49 -8.99 19.64 19.58
N ALA A 50 -9.53 19.88 18.38
CA ALA A 50 -10.13 21.17 18.00
C ALA A 50 -11.68 21.10 18.04
N PRO A 51 -12.37 21.89 18.91
CA PRO A 51 -13.82 21.96 18.88
C PRO A 51 -14.31 22.64 17.59
N ALA A 52 -15.39 22.11 17.02
CA ALA A 52 -15.95 22.49 15.72
C ALA A 52 -16.20 24.01 15.57
N PRO A 53 -15.92 24.63 14.40
CA PRO A 53 -16.24 26.03 14.17
C PRO A 53 -17.75 26.21 13.96
N ALA A 54 -18.35 27.01 14.84
CA ALA A 54 -19.72 27.50 14.71
C ALA A 54 -19.93 28.23 13.37
N LYS A 55 -21.03 27.90 12.67
CA LYS A 55 -21.46 28.54 11.42
C LYS A 55 -21.76 30.03 11.65
N GLY A 56 -20.88 30.92 11.18
CA GLY A 56 -21.13 32.35 11.04
C GLY A 56 -21.50 32.71 9.60
N LYS A 57 -22.77 33.07 9.35
CA LYS A 57 -23.23 33.65 8.08
C LYS A 57 -22.65 35.06 7.92
N GLY A 58 -22.03 35.33 6.77
CA GLY A 58 -21.47 36.64 6.45
C GLY A 58 -22.50 37.67 5.97
N LYS A 59 -22.13 38.95 6.08
CA LYS A 59 -22.42 39.99 5.08
C LYS A 59 -21.23 40.97 5.00
N LYS A 60 -20.87 41.32 3.76
CA LYS A 60 -19.81 42.27 3.36
C LYS A 60 -20.26 43.72 3.54
N ALA A 61 -19.33 44.60 3.87
CA ALA A 61 -19.25 45.97 3.34
C ALA A 61 -17.80 46.48 3.40
N ALA A 62 -17.39 47.19 2.37
CA ALA A 62 -16.01 47.56 2.04
C ALA A 62 -15.52 48.83 2.75
N THR A 63 -14.20 48.98 2.97
CA THR A 63 -13.48 50.24 2.71
C THR A 63 -11.96 50.07 2.63
N LYS A 64 -11.37 50.89 1.75
CA LYS A 64 -9.96 50.96 1.33
C LYS A 64 -9.13 51.73 2.36
N GLY A 65 -8.00 51.17 2.81
CA GLY A 65 -7.09 51.86 3.73
C GLY A 65 -5.70 51.21 3.80
N ARG A 66 -4.70 51.85 3.18
CA ARG A 66 -3.28 51.51 3.25
C ARG A 66 -2.71 52.01 4.58
N ARG A 67 -2.27 51.11 5.47
CA ARG A 67 -1.25 51.41 6.50
C ARG A 67 -0.37 50.18 6.77
N LYS A 68 0.95 50.37 6.62
CA LYS A 68 1.99 49.49 7.16
C LYS A 68 1.92 49.53 8.68
N ALA A 69 1.90 48.37 9.35
CA ALA A 69 2.38 48.21 10.71
C ALA A 69 2.80 46.76 10.94
N LYS A 70 4.06 46.60 11.34
CA LYS A 70 4.72 45.37 11.77
C LYS A 70 4.28 45.12 13.21
N ALA A 71 3.57 44.03 13.48
CA ALA A 71 3.33 43.57 14.85
C ALA A 71 3.30 42.03 14.86
N LYS A 72 4.40 41.47 15.36
CA LYS A 72 4.60 40.03 15.60
C LYS A 72 3.81 39.66 16.85
N ALA A 73 2.55 39.28 16.70
CA ALA A 73 1.78 38.62 17.75
C ALA A 73 2.09 37.12 17.71
N LYS A 74 3.05 36.69 18.54
CA LYS A 74 3.39 35.27 18.73
C LYS A 74 2.38 34.67 19.72
N GLY A 75 1.18 34.37 19.23
CA GLY A 75 0.14 33.67 19.99
C GLY A 75 0.40 32.15 20.05
N PRO A 76 -0.17 31.43 21.03
CA PRO A 76 -0.01 29.98 21.19
C PRO A 76 -0.58 29.17 20.01
N THR A 77 -1.49 29.74 19.24
CA THR A 77 -2.07 29.15 18.02
C THR A 77 -1.07 29.04 16.87
N ALA A 78 -0.03 29.88 16.83
CA ALA A 78 0.98 29.87 15.76
C ALA A 78 1.93 28.67 15.82
N ALA A 79 2.11 28.04 16.99
CA ALA A 79 2.97 26.88 17.16
C ALA A 79 2.27 25.59 16.66
N ALA A 80 0.99 25.41 16.98
CA ALA A 80 0.18 24.28 16.52
C ALA A 80 0.00 24.29 14.99
N THR A 81 -0.25 25.46 14.39
CA THR A 81 -0.36 25.58 12.92
C THR A 81 0.96 25.31 12.20
N LYS A 82 2.10 25.57 12.85
CA LYS A 82 3.43 25.28 12.29
C LYS A 82 3.71 23.77 12.28
N GLY A 83 3.33 23.05 13.34
CA GLY A 83 3.45 21.58 13.41
C GLY A 83 2.63 20.87 12.34
N LEU A 84 1.35 21.23 12.18
CA LEU A 84 0.50 20.61 11.14
C LEU A 84 1.07 20.84 9.71
N SER A 85 1.66 22.01 9.46
CA SER A 85 2.27 22.31 8.17
C SER A 85 3.53 21.49 7.89
N SER A 86 4.36 21.20 8.90
CA SER A 86 5.53 20.34 8.73
C SER A 86 5.12 18.89 8.49
N LEU A 87 4.14 18.36 9.24
CA LEU A 87 3.66 16.99 9.03
C LEU A 87 3.10 16.77 7.61
N ARG A 88 2.43 17.77 7.03
CA ARG A 88 1.97 17.69 5.62
C ARG A 88 3.12 17.66 4.62
N VAL A 89 4.22 18.36 4.90
CA VAL A 89 5.44 18.28 4.08
C VAL A 89 6.08 16.91 4.22
N ASP A 90 6.11 16.37 5.45
CA ASP A 90 6.65 15.04 5.74
C ASP A 90 5.86 13.95 5.02
N LEU A 91 4.52 13.99 5.05
CA LEU A 91 3.67 13.06 4.28
C LEU A 91 3.98 13.08 2.78
N LYS A 92 4.15 14.29 2.21
CA LYS A 92 4.48 14.43 0.79
C LYS A 92 5.86 13.87 0.47
N SER A 93 6.84 14.12 1.35
CA SER A 93 8.20 13.60 1.21
C SER A 93 8.23 12.07 1.28
N LEU A 94 7.61 11.50 2.30
CA LEU A 94 7.52 10.04 2.50
C LEU A 94 6.75 9.36 1.37
N SER A 95 5.67 9.97 0.88
CA SER A 95 4.96 9.46 -0.31
C SER A 95 5.85 9.45 -1.55
N SER A 96 6.62 10.52 -1.77
CA SER A 96 7.57 10.59 -2.89
C SER A 96 8.69 9.56 -2.76
N GLU A 97 9.18 9.33 -1.54
CA GLU A 97 10.19 8.31 -1.25
C GLU A 97 9.65 6.91 -1.58
N PHE A 98 8.43 6.60 -1.14
CA PHE A 98 7.75 5.34 -1.44
C PHE A 98 7.60 5.10 -2.96
N TYR A 99 7.14 6.09 -3.74
CA TYR A 99 6.99 5.93 -5.20
C TYR A 99 8.31 5.89 -5.96
N THR A 100 9.38 6.39 -5.37
CA THR A 100 10.73 6.26 -5.93
C THR A 100 11.27 4.86 -5.70
N LEU A 101 11.03 4.31 -4.50
CA LEU A 101 11.42 2.96 -4.14
C LEU A 101 10.60 1.91 -4.91
N ILE A 102 9.30 2.14 -5.05
CA ILE A 102 8.38 1.25 -5.75
C ILE A 102 7.80 2.01 -6.96
N PRO A 103 8.34 1.77 -8.16
CA PRO A 103 7.80 2.32 -9.40
C PRO A 103 6.30 2.09 -9.58
N HIS A 104 5.57 3.19 -9.69
CA HIS A 104 4.13 3.23 -9.97
C HIS A 104 3.87 3.98 -11.28
N ASP A 105 2.84 3.56 -12.02
CA ASP A 105 2.45 4.23 -13.26
C ASP A 105 1.32 5.22 -12.95
N PHE A 106 1.66 6.50 -13.04
CA PHE A 106 0.71 7.61 -12.93
C PHE A 106 0.49 8.30 -14.28
N GLY A 107 1.02 7.74 -15.38
CA GLY A 107 1.01 8.34 -16.70
C GLY A 107 1.66 9.73 -16.71
N ARG A 108 0.85 10.76 -16.99
CA ARG A 108 1.26 12.18 -17.02
C ARG A 108 0.84 12.97 -15.79
N THR A 109 0.19 12.32 -14.83
CA THR A 109 -0.27 12.94 -13.60
C THR A 109 0.81 12.91 -12.53
N LEU A 110 0.78 13.88 -11.61
CA LEU A 110 1.66 13.83 -10.45
C LEU A 110 1.24 12.68 -9.53
N PRO A 111 2.21 11.98 -8.90
CA PRO A 111 1.91 10.97 -7.90
C PRO A 111 1.02 11.52 -6.77
N PRO A 112 -0.08 10.84 -6.41
CA PRO A 112 -0.95 11.27 -5.33
C PRO A 112 -0.28 11.07 -3.96
N VAL A 113 -0.47 12.02 -3.04
CA VAL A 113 0.06 11.89 -1.67
C VAL A 113 -0.76 10.85 -0.90
N ILE A 114 -0.08 9.95 -0.19
CA ILE A 114 -0.70 8.97 0.70
C ILE A 114 -1.09 9.71 1.98
N ALA A 115 -2.33 10.19 2.03
CA ALA A 115 -2.82 11.07 3.08
C ALA A 115 -4.01 10.48 3.88
N SER A 116 -4.45 9.28 3.54
CA SER A 116 -5.55 8.56 4.18
C SER A 116 -5.08 7.18 4.64
N MET A 117 -5.66 6.68 5.72
CA MET A 117 -5.47 5.31 6.18
C MET A 117 -5.96 4.28 5.15
N GLU A 118 -6.93 4.64 4.31
CA GLU A 118 -7.40 3.77 3.21
C GLU A 118 -6.33 3.61 2.13
N ASP A 119 -5.70 4.71 1.71
CA ASP A 119 -4.61 4.68 0.73
C ASP A 119 -3.42 3.87 1.26
N LEU A 120 -3.09 4.04 2.53
CA LEU A 120 -2.02 3.31 3.20
C LEU A 120 -2.28 1.80 3.23
N LYS A 121 -3.52 1.39 3.53
CA LYS A 121 -3.93 -0.03 3.48
C LYS A 121 -3.76 -0.62 2.08
N LEU A 122 -4.18 0.09 1.04
CA LEU A 122 -3.98 -0.36 -0.34
C LEU A 122 -2.49 -0.52 -0.69
N LYS A 123 -1.61 0.34 -0.15
CA LYS A 123 -0.16 0.22 -0.34
C LYS A 123 0.46 -0.93 0.47
N LEU A 124 -0.09 -1.26 1.63
CA LEU A 124 0.31 -2.45 2.39
C LEU A 124 -0.06 -3.74 1.65
N GLU A 125 -1.29 -3.83 1.14
CA GLU A 125 -1.76 -4.97 0.35
C GLU A 125 -0.91 -5.14 -0.92
N LEU A 126 -0.55 -4.04 -1.56
CA LEU A 126 0.41 -4.05 -2.68
C LEU A 126 1.75 -4.69 -2.27
N LEU A 127 2.34 -4.28 -1.16
CA LEU A 127 3.62 -4.84 -0.70
C LEU A 127 3.51 -6.32 -0.34
N GLU A 128 2.37 -6.75 0.21
CA GLU A 128 2.11 -8.15 0.54
C GLU A 128 2.07 -9.02 -0.72
N VAL A 129 1.35 -8.57 -1.74
CA VAL A 129 1.31 -9.22 -3.05
C VAL A 129 2.72 -9.31 -3.65
N LEU A 130 3.50 -8.23 -3.57
CA LEU A 130 4.88 -8.20 -4.05
C LEU A 130 5.79 -9.18 -3.28
N SER A 131 5.62 -9.30 -1.96
CA SER A 131 6.36 -10.26 -1.13
C SER A 131 6.05 -11.71 -1.53
N ASN A 132 4.77 -12.05 -1.72
CA ASN A 132 4.37 -13.40 -2.11
C ASN A 132 4.91 -13.79 -3.50
N GLN A 133 4.96 -12.82 -4.41
CA GLN A 133 5.57 -13.01 -5.74
C GLN A 133 7.09 -13.18 -5.68
N GLU A 134 7.77 -12.48 -4.77
CA GLU A 134 9.22 -12.65 -4.56
C GLU A 134 9.54 -14.06 -4.07
N ILE A 135 8.80 -14.55 -3.06
CA ILE A 135 8.93 -15.90 -2.53
C ILE A 135 8.66 -16.95 -3.62
N SER A 136 7.56 -16.80 -4.37
CA SER A 136 7.20 -17.71 -5.46
C SER A 136 8.31 -17.83 -6.51
N GLN A 137 8.96 -16.70 -6.84
CA GLN A 137 10.08 -16.69 -7.79
C GLN A 137 11.36 -17.28 -7.20
N MET A 138 11.63 -17.08 -5.90
CA MET A 138 12.74 -17.75 -5.24
C MET A 138 12.59 -19.27 -5.34
N LEU A 139 11.41 -19.81 -5.03
CA LEU A 139 11.12 -21.24 -5.14
C LEU A 139 11.32 -21.74 -6.58
N GLN A 140 10.82 -21.01 -7.58
CA GLN A 140 11.00 -21.37 -9.00
C GLN A 140 12.46 -21.38 -9.43
N LYS A 141 13.26 -20.40 -8.99
CA LYS A 141 14.70 -20.31 -9.30
C LYS A 141 15.50 -21.41 -8.62
N GLU A 142 15.16 -21.77 -7.39
CA GLU A 142 15.81 -22.86 -6.67
C GLU A 142 15.57 -24.20 -7.34
N GLU A 143 14.34 -24.47 -7.78
CA GLU A 143 14.03 -25.70 -8.53
C GLU A 143 14.66 -25.71 -9.93
N ALA A 144 14.67 -24.59 -10.65
CA ALA A 144 15.35 -24.49 -11.94
C ALA A 144 16.85 -24.81 -11.85
N LYS A 145 17.52 -24.53 -10.72
CA LYS A 145 18.91 -24.91 -10.48
C LYS A 145 19.11 -26.41 -10.21
N LYS A 146 18.07 -27.11 -9.71
CA LYS A 146 18.10 -28.54 -9.38
C LYS A 146 17.74 -29.44 -10.56
N GLN A 147 17.18 -28.88 -11.64
CA GLN A 147 16.81 -29.61 -12.85
C GLN A 147 18.06 -30.07 -13.63
N SER A 148 18.73 -31.10 -13.13
CA SER A 148 19.80 -31.85 -13.80
C SER A 148 19.33 -33.26 -14.23
N GLY A 149 18.02 -33.46 -14.39
CA GLY A 149 17.38 -34.76 -14.66
C GLY A 149 16.64 -34.83 -16.01
N PRO A 150 15.99 -35.97 -16.32
CA PRO A 150 15.19 -36.13 -17.53
C PRO A 150 14.06 -35.09 -17.60
N ALA A 151 13.59 -34.79 -18.81
CA ALA A 151 12.55 -33.78 -19.05
C ALA A 151 11.24 -34.15 -18.33
N ILE A 152 11.00 -33.54 -17.18
CA ILE A 152 9.74 -33.62 -16.41
C ILE A 152 8.77 -32.57 -16.97
N HIS A 153 7.46 -32.84 -16.95
CA HIS A 153 6.46 -31.87 -17.36
C HIS A 153 6.52 -30.61 -16.45
N PRO A 154 6.40 -29.39 -16.98
CA PRO A 154 6.55 -28.16 -16.20
C PRO A 154 5.58 -28.06 -15.00
N LEU A 155 4.35 -28.57 -15.14
CA LEU A 155 3.39 -28.61 -14.03
C LEU A 155 3.83 -29.54 -12.89
N ASP A 156 4.46 -30.68 -13.22
CA ASP A 156 4.93 -31.63 -12.22
C ASP A 156 6.13 -31.06 -11.46
N ALA A 157 6.98 -30.29 -12.13
CA ALA A 157 8.07 -29.55 -11.48
C ALA A 157 7.52 -28.49 -10.52
N GLN A 158 6.48 -27.76 -10.93
CA GLN A 158 5.80 -26.79 -10.07
C GLN A 158 5.09 -27.45 -8.88
N TYR A 159 4.46 -28.61 -9.06
CA TYR A 159 3.85 -29.37 -7.97
C TYR A 159 4.88 -29.80 -6.93
N LYS A 160 6.02 -30.36 -7.39
CA LYS A 160 7.14 -30.74 -6.51
C LYS A 160 7.71 -29.55 -5.73
N MET A 161 7.79 -28.38 -6.36
CA MET A 161 8.24 -27.13 -5.73
C MET A 161 7.39 -26.74 -4.51
N LEU A 162 6.08 -27.01 -4.54
CA LEU A 162 5.17 -26.69 -3.43
C LEU A 162 5.39 -27.59 -2.20
N ASN A 163 6.10 -28.71 -2.35
CA ASN A 163 6.37 -29.68 -1.29
C ASN A 163 5.13 -30.02 -0.43
N THR A 164 3.98 -30.15 -1.10
CA THR A 164 2.67 -30.36 -0.47
C THR A 164 1.93 -31.45 -1.22
N GLU A 165 1.37 -32.42 -0.50
CA GLU A 165 0.54 -33.47 -1.07
C GLU A 165 -0.88 -32.97 -1.28
N MET A 166 -1.37 -33.00 -2.51
CA MET A 166 -2.74 -32.64 -2.86
C MET A 166 -3.47 -33.84 -3.44
N HIS A 167 -4.63 -34.17 -2.89
CA HIS A 167 -5.50 -35.24 -3.36
C HIS A 167 -6.86 -34.70 -3.78
N PRO A 168 -7.42 -35.15 -4.92
CA PRO A 168 -8.76 -34.76 -5.33
C PRO A 168 -9.79 -35.39 -4.37
N LEU A 169 -10.76 -34.59 -3.94
CA LEU A 169 -11.85 -35.05 -3.09
C LEU A 169 -13.04 -35.51 -3.95
N GLY A 170 -13.59 -36.69 -3.65
CA GLY A 170 -14.73 -37.23 -4.35
C GLY A 170 -16.03 -36.57 -3.91
N SER A 171 -16.97 -36.34 -4.83
CA SER A 171 -18.27 -35.74 -4.52
C SER A 171 -19.13 -36.58 -3.57
N GLY A 172 -18.83 -37.88 -3.44
CA GLY A 172 -19.50 -38.79 -2.51
C GLY A 172 -18.98 -38.70 -1.06
N ASP A 173 -17.81 -38.10 -0.86
CA ASP A 173 -17.11 -38.09 0.42
C ASP A 173 -17.83 -37.18 1.42
N ASP A 174 -17.83 -37.59 2.69
CA ASP A 174 -18.51 -36.82 3.72
C ASP A 174 -17.81 -35.49 4.03
N GLU A 175 -16.48 -35.45 3.83
CA GLU A 175 -15.70 -34.21 3.87
C GLU A 175 -16.16 -33.23 2.78
N TYR A 176 -16.47 -33.71 1.57
CA TYR A 176 -16.96 -32.87 0.48
C TYR A 176 -18.30 -32.24 0.85
N LYS A 177 -19.26 -33.06 1.31
CA LYS A 177 -20.59 -32.58 1.75
C LYS A 177 -20.51 -31.62 2.93
N LEU A 178 -19.53 -31.80 3.82
CA LEU A 178 -19.31 -30.90 4.94
C LEU A 178 -18.81 -29.52 4.46
N ILE A 179 -17.80 -29.51 3.60
CA ILE A 179 -17.25 -28.27 3.02
C ILE A 179 -18.33 -27.57 2.20
N GLU A 180 -19.08 -28.30 1.38
CA GLU A 180 -20.18 -27.77 0.58
C GLU A 180 -21.23 -27.09 1.47
N ARG A 181 -21.70 -27.77 2.53
CA ARG A 181 -22.66 -27.19 3.48
C ARG A 181 -22.11 -25.96 4.16
N TYR A 182 -20.84 -25.97 4.58
CA TYR A 182 -20.20 -24.83 5.22
C TYR A 182 -20.15 -23.62 4.29
N VAL A 183 -19.67 -23.80 3.05
CA VAL A 183 -19.61 -22.72 2.05
C VAL A 183 -21.01 -22.19 1.75
N LEU A 184 -22.01 -23.06 1.59
CA LEU A 184 -23.40 -22.64 1.36
C LEU A 184 -24.00 -21.87 2.53
N ALA A 185 -23.71 -22.26 3.78
CA ALA A 185 -24.19 -21.56 4.97
C ALA A 185 -23.58 -20.14 5.06
N VAL A 186 -22.26 -20.04 4.90
CA VAL A 186 -21.54 -18.76 4.95
C VAL A 186 -22.02 -17.79 3.86
N VAL A 187 -22.19 -18.27 2.62
CA VAL A 187 -22.67 -17.43 1.51
C VAL A 187 -24.12 -16.98 1.70
N ARG A 188 -24.95 -17.80 2.35
CA ARG A 188 -26.36 -17.48 2.61
C ARG A 188 -26.58 -16.68 3.91
N GLY A 189 -25.55 -16.49 4.72
CA GLY A 189 -25.64 -15.74 5.99
C GLY A 189 -26.57 -16.39 7.01
N ILE A 190 -26.71 -17.73 6.97
CA ILE A 190 -27.45 -18.53 7.96
C ILE A 190 -26.45 -19.07 9.00
#